data_AF-A9NFT0-F1
#
_entry.id   AF-A9NFT0-F1
#
_cell.length_a   1.000
_cell.length_b   1.000
_cell.length_c   1.000
_cell.angle_alpha   90.00
_cell.angle_beta   90.00
_cell.angle_gamma   90.00
#
_symmetry.space_group_name_H-M   'P 1'
#
loop_
_entity.id
_entity.type
_entity.pdbx_description
1 polymer ?
#
loop_
_entity_poly.entity_id
_entity_poly.type
_entity_poly.pdbx_seq_one_letter_code
_entity_poly.pdbx_strand_id
1 'polypeptide(L)'
;MKGKMLDLYERWEESGHLNSRLKAISEMISKRATQRQVAEYLGITEKTLIKLRKAHPKLNKAFQYGDEELKEKLVDAMYQRAVGFEYEETQTVIEETKSGTKKRITKYKKQSLPEITAIKYLLITKFGIEYNEKKAEIELMTKRLEKGEEVWINEYRDEESISTPRVRKQSKKQ
;
A
#
# COMPACT_ATOMS: atom_id res chain seq x y z
N MET A 1 20.20 35.42 28.31
CA MET A 1 20.22 34.15 27.55
C MET A 1 18.93 34.08 26.75
N LYS A 2 18.98 34.01 25.40
CA LYS A 2 17.75 33.81 24.62
C LYS A 2 17.29 32.37 24.85
N GLY A 3 16.10 32.18 25.44
CA GLY A 3 15.53 30.86 25.66
C GLY A 3 15.40 30.08 24.35
N LYS A 4 15.58 28.76 24.39
CA LYS A 4 15.39 27.88 23.23
C LYS A 4 13.97 28.07 22.71
N MET A 5 13.83 28.42 21.43
CA MET A 5 12.51 28.53 20.78
C MET A 5 11.94 27.12 20.60
N LEU A 6 10.75 26.88 21.15
CA LEU A 6 10.07 25.61 21.05
C LEU A 6 9.63 25.33 19.62
N ASP A 7 9.87 24.09 19.17
CA ASP A 7 9.35 23.62 17.90
C ASP A 7 7.85 23.32 17.95
N LEU A 8 7.24 23.02 16.81
CA LEU A 8 5.79 22.81 16.72
C LEU A 8 5.31 21.64 17.59
N TYR A 9 6.11 20.58 17.69
CA TYR A 9 5.77 19.40 18.48
C TYR A 9 5.83 19.72 19.97
N GLU A 10 6.91 20.36 20.42
CA GLU A 10 7.09 20.80 21.80
C GLU A 10 5.94 21.75 22.23
N ARG A 11 5.48 22.65 21.34
CA ARG A 11 4.30 23.50 21.61
C ARG A 11 3.01 22.71 21.79
N TRP A 12 2.83 21.60 21.08
CA TRP A 12 1.66 20.74 21.28
C TRP A 12 1.71 19.98 22.60
N GLU A 13 2.91 19.61 23.05
CA GLU A 13 3.11 19.02 24.38
C GLU A 13 2.75 20.00 25.48
N GLU A 14 3.30 21.23 25.44
CA GLU A 14 3.03 22.25 26.45
C GLU A 14 1.54 22.66 26.49
N SER A 15 0.90 22.75 25.32
CA SER A 15 -0.52 23.09 25.26
C SER A 15 -1.47 21.92 25.54
N GLY A 16 -0.96 20.70 25.76
CA GLY A 16 -1.78 19.51 26.01
C GLY A 16 -2.52 18.94 24.78
N HIS A 17 -2.29 19.50 23.59
CA HIS A 17 -2.98 19.08 22.36
C HIS A 17 -2.24 17.98 21.59
N LEU A 18 -1.08 17.52 22.06
CA LEU A 18 -0.23 16.56 21.34
C LEU A 18 -1.00 15.34 20.84
N ASN A 19 -1.70 14.65 21.73
CA ASN A 19 -2.38 13.40 21.37
C ASN A 19 -3.47 13.61 20.30
N SER A 20 -4.20 14.73 20.38
CA SER A 20 -5.20 15.09 19.36
C SER A 20 -4.56 15.35 18.00
N ARG A 21 -3.41 16.06 17.97
CA ARG A 21 -2.68 16.33 16.73
C ARG A 21 -2.10 15.06 16.12
N LEU A 22 -1.51 14.18 16.93
CA LEU A 22 -1.02 12.88 16.47
C LEU A 22 -2.15 12.01 15.89
N LYS A 23 -3.31 11.99 16.55
CA LYS A 23 -4.49 11.27 16.06
C LYS A 23 -4.95 11.82 14.70
N ALA A 24 -5.08 13.14 14.57
CA ALA A 24 -5.49 13.76 13.31
C ALA A 24 -4.52 13.45 12.16
N ILE A 25 -3.21 13.50 12.43
CA ILE A 25 -2.18 13.13 11.44
C ILE A 25 -2.35 11.66 11.02
N SER A 26 -2.50 10.76 11.98
CA SER A 26 -2.69 9.34 11.72
C SER A 26 -3.94 9.07 10.87
N GLU A 27 -5.06 9.72 11.21
CA GLU A 27 -6.30 9.64 10.43
C GLU A 27 -6.13 10.15 8.99
N MET A 28 -5.39 11.25 8.80
CA MET A 28 -5.08 11.76 7.45
C MET A 28 -4.28 10.74 6.65
N ILE A 29 -3.24 10.16 7.24
CA ILE A 29 -2.41 9.14 6.57
C ILE A 29 -3.24 7.90 6.24
N SER A 30 -4.13 7.46 7.15
CA SER A 30 -5.06 6.34 6.89
C SER A 30 -5.99 6.56 5.69
N LYS A 31 -6.14 7.82 5.26
CA LYS A 31 -6.92 8.27 4.10
C LYS A 31 -6.03 8.65 2.92
N ARG A 32 -4.80 8.13 2.87
CA ARG A 32 -3.82 8.34 1.78
C ARG A 32 -3.33 9.79 1.65
N ALA A 33 -3.35 10.57 2.73
CA ALA A 33 -2.75 11.90 2.70
C ALA A 33 -1.23 11.80 2.50
N THR A 34 -0.70 12.60 1.59
CA THR A 34 0.74 12.75 1.39
C THR A 34 1.37 13.58 2.50
N GLN A 35 2.67 13.41 2.72
CA GLN A 35 3.41 14.23 3.69
C GLN A 35 3.28 15.74 3.39
N ARG A 36 3.23 16.12 2.11
CA ARG A 36 2.99 17.50 1.68
C ARG A 36 1.63 18.03 2.17
N GLN A 37 0.56 17.24 2.01
CA GLN A 37 -0.79 17.61 2.49
C GLN A 37 -0.84 17.71 4.02
N VAL A 38 -0.13 16.82 4.73
CA VAL A 38 -0.02 16.94 6.19
C VAL A 38 0.75 18.20 6.58
N ALA A 39 1.85 18.52 5.90
CA ALA A 39 2.61 19.74 6.18
C ALA A 39 1.76 21.01 5.97
N GLU A 40 0.99 21.05 4.88
CA GLU A 40 0.04 22.13 4.57
C GLU A 40 -1.03 22.27 5.65
N TYR A 41 -1.65 21.17 6.07
CA TYR A 41 -2.62 21.15 7.18
C TYR A 41 -2.03 21.67 8.49
N LEU A 42 -0.76 21.38 8.76
CA LEU A 42 -0.04 21.83 9.95
C LEU A 42 0.51 23.26 9.84
N GLY A 43 0.38 23.91 8.67
CA GLY A 43 0.92 25.25 8.43
C GLY A 43 2.45 25.32 8.42
N ILE A 44 3.13 24.23 8.04
CA ILE A 44 4.61 24.16 7.99
C ILE A 44 5.09 23.67 6.63
N THR A 45 6.38 23.87 6.35
CA THR A 45 6.99 23.30 5.15
C THR A 45 7.19 21.80 5.30
N GLU A 46 7.16 21.06 4.18
CA GLU A 46 7.45 19.64 4.17
C GLU A 46 8.84 19.31 4.75
N LYS A 47 9.84 20.15 4.45
CA LYS A 47 11.21 20.01 5.01
C LYS A 47 11.21 20.11 6.54
N THR A 48 10.40 21.00 7.11
CA THR A 48 10.24 21.12 8.56
C THR A 48 9.58 19.87 9.14
N LEU A 49 8.52 19.37 8.49
CA LEU A 49 7.84 18.14 8.92
C LEU A 49 8.78 16.92 8.93
N ILE A 50 9.63 16.77 7.90
CA ILE A 50 10.64 15.70 7.86
C ILE A 50 11.60 15.81 9.05
N LYS A 51 12.06 17.01 9.40
CA LYS A 51 12.93 17.22 10.56
C LYS A 51 12.22 16.88 11.86
N LEU A 52 10.97 17.31 12.04
CA LEU A 52 10.17 17.00 13.23
C LEU A 52 9.96 15.50 13.38
N ARG A 53 9.63 14.77 12.30
CA ARG A 53 9.50 13.31 12.33
C ARG A 53 10.78 12.60 12.77
N LYS A 54 11.95 13.11 12.36
CA LYS A 54 13.25 12.56 12.78
C LYS A 54 13.55 12.87 14.25
N ALA A 55 13.22 14.07 14.72
CA ALA A 55 13.49 14.51 16.08
C ALA A 55 12.53 13.87 17.11
N HIS A 56 11.28 13.60 16.71
CA HIS A 56 10.21 13.18 17.61
C HIS A 56 9.63 11.81 17.20
N PRO A 57 10.11 10.70 17.80
CA PRO A 57 9.69 9.35 17.41
C PRO A 57 8.18 9.09 17.49
N LYS A 58 7.48 9.70 18.47
CA LYS A 58 6.02 9.60 18.61
C LYS A 58 5.29 10.19 17.40
N LEU A 59 5.79 11.29 16.82
CA LEU A 59 5.23 11.86 15.60
C LEU A 59 5.43 10.90 14.43
N ASN A 60 6.61 10.29 14.28
CA ASN A 60 6.84 9.32 13.22
C ASN A 60 5.97 8.06 13.37
N LYS A 61 5.74 7.60 14.61
CA LYS A 61 4.82 6.49 14.89
C LYS A 61 3.38 6.78 14.45
N ALA A 62 2.91 8.02 14.56
CA ALA A 62 1.57 8.39 14.08
C ALA A 62 1.42 8.21 12.55
N PHE A 63 2.47 8.51 11.78
CA PHE A 63 2.49 8.23 10.34
C PHE A 63 2.47 6.72 10.08
N GLN A 64 3.35 5.97 10.75
CA GLN A 64 3.43 4.51 10.58
C GLN A 64 2.11 3.81 10.90
N TYR A 65 1.44 4.22 11.99
CA TYR A 65 0.13 3.70 12.35
C TYR A 65 -0.92 3.99 11.28
N GLY A 66 -0.93 5.22 10.73
CA GLY A 66 -1.86 5.56 9.65
C GLY A 66 -1.63 4.73 8.38
N ASP A 67 -0.37 4.47 8.02
CA ASP A 67 -0.03 3.60 6.88
C ASP A 67 -0.45 2.14 7.14
N GLU A 68 -0.29 1.67 8.37
CA GLU A 68 -0.70 0.33 8.79
C GLU A 68 -2.24 0.16 8.73
N GLU A 69 -2.99 1.15 9.23
CA GLU A 69 -4.45 1.18 9.13
C GLU A 69 -4.93 1.25 7.67
N LEU A 70 -4.27 2.04 6.81
CA LEU A 70 -4.57 2.07 5.38
C LEU A 70 -4.33 0.70 4.74
N LYS A 71 -3.21 0.04 5.07
CA LYS A 71 -2.88 -1.29 4.58
C LYS A 71 -3.94 -2.31 4.99
N GLU A 72 -4.35 -2.33 6.25
CA GLU A 72 -5.39 -3.22 6.76
C GLU A 72 -6.70 -3.04 5.99
N LYS A 73 -7.17 -1.79 5.84
CA LYS A 73 -8.40 -1.49 5.07
C LYS A 73 -8.33 -1.99 3.62
N LEU A 74 -7.18 -1.85 2.97
CA LEU A 74 -6.98 -2.31 1.60
C LEU A 74 -6.95 -3.84 1.51
N VAL A 75 -6.31 -4.51 2.48
CA VAL A 75 -6.29 -5.98 2.57
C VAL A 75 -7.70 -6.52 2.81
N ASP A 76 -8.47 -5.90 3.71
CA ASP A 76 -9.86 -6.29 3.99
C ASP A 76 -10.75 -6.10 2.76
N ALA A 77 -10.64 -4.96 2.08
CA ALA A 77 -11.39 -4.70 0.85
C ALA A 77 -11.05 -5.72 -0.26
N MET A 78 -9.77 -6.06 -0.40
CA MET A 78 -9.32 -7.09 -1.34
C MET A 78 -9.82 -8.49 -0.95
N TYR A 79 -9.84 -8.82 0.33
CA TYR A 79 -10.40 -10.08 0.82
C TYR A 79 -11.89 -10.19 0.53
N GLN A 80 -12.69 -9.16 0.84
CA GLN A 80 -14.12 -9.11 0.52
C GLN A 80 -14.37 -9.30 -0.98
N ARG A 81 -13.54 -8.67 -1.81
CA ARG A 81 -13.61 -8.83 -3.26
C ARG A 81 -13.21 -10.23 -3.72
N ALA A 82 -12.20 -10.83 -3.08
CA ALA A 82 -11.76 -12.20 -3.38
C ALA A 82 -12.85 -13.23 -3.07
N VAL A 83 -13.50 -13.16 -1.90
CA VAL A 83 -14.51 -14.15 -1.49
C VAL A 83 -15.89 -13.88 -2.08
N GLY A 84 -16.12 -12.66 -2.58
CA GLY A 84 -17.44 -12.21 -3.02
C GLY A 84 -18.30 -11.73 -1.85
N PHE A 85 -19.27 -10.88 -2.14
CA PHE A 85 -20.18 -10.30 -1.14
C PHE A 85 -21.57 -10.13 -1.72
N GLU A 86 -22.60 -10.23 -0.88
CA GLU A 86 -23.97 -9.88 -1.28
C GLU A 86 -24.16 -8.36 -1.27
N TYR A 87 -24.87 -7.84 -2.27
CA TYR A 87 -25.26 -6.43 -2.31
C TYR A 87 -26.67 -6.26 -2.87
N GLU A 88 -27.37 -5.25 -2.37
CA GLU A 88 -28.69 -4.86 -2.86
C GLU A 88 -28.56 -3.70 -3.86
N GLU A 89 -29.16 -3.87 -5.04
CA GLU A 89 -29.30 -2.81 -6.03
C GLU A 89 -30.74 -2.30 -6.01
N THR A 90 -30.93 -1.03 -5.68
CA THR A 90 -32.25 -0.40 -5.65
C THR A 90 -32.45 0.46 -6.89
N GLN A 91 -33.43 0.09 -7.72
CA GLN A 91 -33.86 0.90 -8.85
C GLN A 91 -35.09 1.72 -8.43
N THR A 92 -34.96 3.05 -8.45
CA THR A 92 -36.10 3.95 -8.22
C THR A 92 -36.59 4.46 -9.56
N VAL A 93 -37.83 4.13 -9.91
CA VAL A 93 -38.54 4.66 -11.08
C VAL A 93 -39.55 5.69 -10.59
N ILE A 94 -39.39 6.94 -11.03
CA ILE A 94 -40.33 8.03 -10.77
C ILE A 94 -41.14 8.22 -12.04
N GLU A 95 -42.44 7.90 -11.98
CA GLU A 95 -43.38 8.11 -13.07
C GLU A 95 -44.23 9.35 -12.76
N GLU A 96 -44.18 10.36 -13.62
CA GLU A 96 -45.09 11.50 -13.55
C GLU A 96 -46.40 11.14 -14.25
N THR A 97 -47.49 11.08 -13.48
CA THR A 97 -48.84 10.86 -14.01
C THR A 97 -49.67 12.13 -13.91
N LYS A 98 -50.74 12.23 -14.70
CA LYS A 98 -51.68 13.38 -14.71
C LYS A 98 -52.30 13.70 -13.34
N SER A 99 -52.20 12.79 -12.37
CA SER A 99 -52.77 12.88 -11.01
C SER A 99 -51.72 13.09 -9.90
N GLY A 100 -50.43 13.22 -10.27
CA GLY A 100 -49.32 13.36 -9.33
C GLY A 100 -48.13 12.44 -9.64
N THR A 101 -47.05 12.59 -8.86
CA THR A 101 -45.82 11.80 -9.00
C THR A 101 -45.95 10.44 -8.29
N LYS A 102 -45.75 9.33 -9.01
CA LYS A 102 -45.75 7.98 -8.43
C LYS A 102 -44.32 7.44 -8.39
N LYS A 103 -43.84 7.13 -7.18
CA LYS A 103 -42.51 6.54 -6.95
C LYS A 103 -42.63 5.02 -6.79
N ARG A 104 -41.99 4.26 -7.67
CA ARG A 104 -41.84 2.80 -7.56
C ARG A 104 -40.39 2.47 -7.25
N ILE A 105 -40.15 1.72 -6.17
CA ILE A 105 -38.81 1.25 -5.77
C ILE A 105 -38.77 -0.27 -5.96
N THR A 106 -37.89 -0.74 -6.85
CA THR A 106 -37.62 -2.16 -7.05
C THR A 106 -36.26 -2.49 -6.43
N LYS A 107 -36.20 -3.51 -5.58
CA LYS A 107 -34.96 -3.98 -4.95
C LYS A 107 -34.55 -5.33 -5.55
N TYR A 108 -33.29 -5.45 -5.94
CA TYR A 108 -32.69 -6.69 -6.42
C TYR A 108 -31.57 -7.12 -5.46
N LYS A 109 -31.60 -8.37 -5.00
CA LYS A 109 -30.50 -8.97 -4.25
C LYS A 109 -29.53 -9.61 -5.25
N LYS A 110 -28.28 -9.17 -5.27
CA LYS A 110 -27.22 -9.71 -6.14
C LYS A 110 -26.05 -10.22 -5.30
N GLN A 111 -25.32 -11.17 -5.84
CA GLN A 111 -24.08 -11.69 -5.25
C GLN A 111 -22.91 -11.31 -6.16
N SER A 112 -21.91 -10.62 -5.63
CA SER A 112 -20.63 -10.44 -6.31
C SER A 112 -19.94 -11.80 -6.37
N LEU A 113 -19.58 -12.22 -7.58
CA LEU A 113 -18.78 -13.43 -7.76
C LEU A 113 -17.38 -13.24 -7.17
N PRO A 114 -16.75 -14.32 -6.69
CA PRO A 114 -15.35 -14.32 -6.28
C PRO A 114 -14.42 -13.85 -7.41
N GLU A 115 -13.44 -13.01 -7.10
CA GLU A 115 -12.44 -12.57 -8.07
C GLU A 115 -11.18 -13.45 -8.06
N ILE A 116 -10.94 -14.16 -9.17
CA ILE A 116 -9.82 -15.12 -9.32
C ILE A 116 -8.45 -14.46 -9.09
N THR A 117 -8.22 -13.25 -9.59
CA THR A 117 -6.92 -12.57 -9.45
C THR A 117 -6.63 -12.21 -7.99
N ALA A 118 -7.62 -11.70 -7.26
CA ALA A 118 -7.49 -11.41 -5.83
C ALA A 118 -7.26 -12.70 -5.01
N ILE A 119 -7.96 -13.79 -5.35
CA ILE A 119 -7.72 -15.11 -4.76
C ILE A 119 -6.28 -15.57 -5.00
N LYS A 120 -5.79 -15.52 -6.24
CA LYS A 120 -4.41 -15.90 -6.59
C LYS A 120 -3.39 -15.07 -5.81
N TYR A 121 -3.58 -13.75 -5.72
CA TYR A 121 -2.72 -12.88 -4.93
C TYR A 121 -2.66 -13.32 -3.45
N LEU A 122 -3.81 -13.59 -2.84
CA LEU A 122 -3.89 -14.03 -1.44
C LEU A 122 -3.23 -15.40 -1.24
N LEU A 123 -3.45 -16.34 -2.16
CA LEU A 123 -2.83 -17.66 -2.10
C LEU A 123 -1.30 -17.58 -2.18
N ILE A 124 -0.77 -16.81 -3.13
CA ILE A 124 0.68 -16.62 -3.29
C ILE A 124 1.27 -15.95 -2.05
N THR A 125 0.60 -14.93 -1.52
CA THR A 125 1.09 -14.18 -0.35
C THR A 125 1.07 -15.02 0.93
N LYS A 126 0.06 -15.88 1.11
CA LYS A 126 -0.13 -16.65 2.35
C LYS A 126 0.53 -18.03 2.33
N PHE A 127 0.49 -18.72 1.19
CA PHE A 127 0.94 -20.10 1.04
C PHE A 127 2.15 -20.24 0.13
N GLY A 128 2.55 -19.16 -0.56
CA GLY A 128 3.83 -19.08 -1.25
C GLY A 128 3.76 -19.37 -2.73
N ILE A 129 4.95 -19.58 -3.31
CA ILE A 129 5.18 -19.61 -4.75
C ILE A 129 4.47 -20.76 -5.49
N GLU A 130 3.99 -21.79 -4.79
CA GLU A 130 3.32 -22.93 -5.42
C GLU A 130 2.04 -22.56 -6.16
N TYR A 131 1.39 -21.46 -5.76
CA TYR A 131 0.20 -20.91 -6.40
C TYR A 131 0.52 -19.85 -7.48
N ASN A 132 1.80 -19.60 -7.75
CA ASN A 132 2.24 -18.66 -8.76
C ASN A 132 2.29 -19.34 -10.14
N GLU A 133 1.70 -18.71 -11.15
CA GLU A 133 1.69 -19.22 -12.53
C GLU A 133 3.10 -19.41 -13.10
N LYS A 134 4.06 -18.60 -12.67
CA LYS A 134 5.46 -18.66 -13.11
C LYS A 134 6.34 -19.54 -12.24
N LYS A 135 5.76 -20.41 -11.39
CA LYS A 135 6.51 -21.30 -10.48
C LYS A 135 7.65 -22.03 -11.19
N ALA A 136 7.36 -22.68 -12.33
CA ALA A 136 8.35 -23.45 -13.08
C ALA A 136 9.51 -22.59 -13.61
N GLU A 137 9.22 -21.37 -14.08
CA GLU A 137 10.24 -20.42 -14.54
C GLU A 137 11.12 -19.96 -13.37
N ILE A 138 10.51 -19.63 -12.22
CA ILE A 138 11.24 -19.20 -11.03
C ILE A 138 12.10 -20.34 -10.46
N GLU A 139 11.59 -21.57 -10.45
CA GLU A 139 12.36 -22.76 -10.07
C GLU A 139 13.53 -23.03 -11.03
N LEU A 140 13.35 -22.77 -12.33
CA LEU A 140 14.42 -22.89 -13.31
C LEU A 140 15.48 -21.79 -13.12
N MET A 141 15.05 -20.55 -12.88
CA MET A 141 15.94 -19.42 -12.60
C MET A 141 16.74 -19.63 -11.31
N THR A 142 16.10 -20.08 -10.23
CA THR A 142 16.78 -20.40 -8.96
C THR A 142 17.81 -21.51 -9.16
N LYS A 143 17.49 -22.59 -9.87
CA LYS A 143 18.46 -23.64 -10.24
C LYS A 143 19.63 -23.13 -11.09
N ARG A 144 19.41 -22.18 -12.01
CA ARG A 144 20.48 -21.55 -12.81
C ARG A 144 21.39 -20.68 -11.93
N LEU A 145 20.81 -19.88 -11.04
CA LEU A 145 21.55 -19.07 -10.07
C LEU A 145 22.39 -19.93 -9.13
N GLU A 146 21.85 -21.04 -8.62
CA GLU A 146 22.59 -22.00 -7.79
C GLU A 146 23.79 -22.61 -8.52
N LYS A 147 23.67 -22.83 -9.84
CA LYS A 147 24.76 -23.31 -10.70
C LYS A 147 25.76 -22.22 -11.10
N GLY A 148 25.51 -20.95 -10.74
CA GLY A 148 26.33 -19.81 -11.12
C GLY A 148 26.26 -19.47 -12.61
N GLU A 149 25.19 -19.89 -13.29
CA GLU A 149 24.91 -19.60 -14.70
C GLU A 149 24.04 -18.33 -14.77
N GLU A 150 24.66 -17.16 -14.59
CA GLU A 150 23.97 -15.88 -14.81
C GLU A 150 23.92 -15.58 -16.31
N VAL A 151 22.80 -15.88 -16.96
CA VAL A 151 22.53 -15.43 -18.33
C VAL A 151 21.72 -14.15 -18.27
N TRP A 152 22.39 -13.02 -18.47
CA TRP A 152 21.75 -11.72 -18.67
C TRP A 152 21.18 -11.67 -20.10
N ILE A 153 19.90 -11.99 -20.26
CA ILE A 153 19.20 -11.73 -21.53
C ILE A 153 18.87 -10.23 -21.55
N ASN A 154 19.69 -9.47 -22.27
CA ASN A 154 19.40 -8.07 -22.54
C ASN A 154 18.44 -8.03 -23.74
N GLU A 155 17.15 -7.73 -23.52
CA GLU A 155 16.12 -7.64 -24.58
C GLU A 155 16.38 -6.48 -25.58
N TYR A 156 17.39 -5.63 -25.31
CA TYR A 156 17.87 -4.60 -26.22
C TYR A 156 19.33 -4.86 -26.61
N ARG A 157 19.59 -5.82 -27.50
CA ARG A 157 20.80 -5.80 -28.35
C ARG A 157 20.67 -6.77 -29.51
N ASP A 158 20.68 -6.23 -30.72
CA ASP A 158 21.03 -6.93 -31.96
C ASP A 158 22.53 -7.31 -31.99
N GLU A 159 23.09 -7.86 -30.90
CA GLU A 159 24.50 -8.21 -30.86
C GLU A 159 24.75 -9.55 -30.17
N GLU A 160 25.62 -10.32 -30.82
CA GLU A 160 26.02 -11.70 -30.58
C GLU A 160 26.24 -12.05 -29.10
N SER A 161 25.87 -13.28 -28.74
CA SER A 161 26.00 -13.82 -27.39
C SER A 161 27.44 -13.75 -26.88
N ILE A 162 27.75 -12.79 -26.01
CA ILE A 162 29.02 -12.77 -25.29
C ILE A 162 28.91 -13.72 -24.10
N SER A 163 29.42 -14.95 -24.27
CA SER A 163 29.68 -15.87 -23.17
C SER A 163 30.75 -15.26 -22.25
N THR A 164 30.38 -14.96 -21.00
CA THR A 164 31.36 -14.48 -20.01
C THR A 164 32.15 -15.67 -19.45
N PRO A 165 33.50 -15.57 -19.37
CA PRO A 165 34.32 -16.67 -18.86
C PRO A 165 34.11 -16.86 -17.36
N ARG A 166 34.00 -18.12 -16.92
CA ARG A 166 33.87 -18.54 -15.51
C ARG A 166 34.91 -17.85 -14.63
N VAL A 167 34.44 -17.09 -13.64
CA VAL A 167 35.31 -16.52 -12.60
C VAL A 167 35.93 -17.66 -11.79
N ARG A 168 37.26 -17.81 -11.91
CA ARG A 168 38.05 -18.82 -11.19
C ARG A 168 38.04 -18.47 -9.70
N LYS A 169 37.38 -19.27 -8.86
CA LYS A 169 37.46 -19.12 -7.39
C LYS A 169 38.92 -19.23 -6.97
N GLN A 170 39.50 -18.14 -6.46
CA GLN A 170 40.83 -18.19 -5.87
C GLN A 170 40.76 -19.06 -4.61
N SER A 171 41.57 -20.12 -4.57
CA SER A 171 41.77 -20.95 -3.39
C SER A 171 42.38 -20.10 -2.29
N LYS A 172 41.73 -20.04 -1.12
CA LYS A 172 42.32 -19.47 0.09
C LYS A 172 43.52 -20.33 0.48
N LYS A 173 44.73 -19.77 0.39
CA LYS A 173 45.92 -20.40 0.98
C LYS A 173 45.75 -20.46 2.50
N GLN A 174 46.04 -21.65 3.05
CA GLN A 174 46.21 -21.93 4.47
C GLN A 174 47.33 -21.09 5.07
#